data_AF-A0AAQ5XSS7-F1
#
_entry.id   AF-A0AAQ5XSS7-F1
#
_cell.length_a   1.000
_cell.length_b   1.000
_cell.length_c   1.000
_cell.angle_alpha   90.00
_cell.angle_beta   90.00
_cell.angle_gamma   90.00
#
_symmetry.space_group_name_H-M   'P 1'
#
loop_
_entity.id
_entity.type
_entity.pdbx_description
1 polymer ?
#
loop_
_entity_poly.entity_id
_entity_poly.type
_entity_poly.pdbx_seq_one_letter_code
_entity_poly.pdbx_strand_id
1 'polypeptide(L)'
;MKRRAILCFLLQLSFELSSCTHLRVIPGSTLELPCLSFQSDFTGADITWKFNGKDIPPSRQSSGSATVKKNGLYLSISPVTAANEGNYECLAKDNNLEMIRTYNITVDAAIGYTIRVTEGTDINLPCHFPPSSQFRANAQWFKESGVGKRTELNVTDDNGKLELLYPDSSDQTVLLRNTAMEDAGIYLCESAEGEKLSSLYIIVDGAPTSEPHSCKNFTSAWEPCLDENSRIGEALLQESMTQFSMNLYSYLRQLYPSTNLLFSPVSISGVLSHLLLGARADTRRAIESALCVPYDYHCVHLQIKKLREKLSSSLQMASQIYHNPQMNLSESFTSQSIQFYEAEPVKLLETSEENTEMINSWVANKTKNKITHLVDSISPNAQLILLNAVSFSGQWKVKFDPKPKKGYFTKLDGDLVKVPLLYHQKYMVTMMYAVELKAQVAKFGLTGESSLYILLPRLNKATDLQQVEEKMTDTAVHEMIEQMKTTAPQQMEVTLPQIKLEVQPDMNLLIKKLGLSSLFESPNLCGLYSEESLVLDDARHKAFLALTEQGVEAGAVTAMSFSRSFPTFSAMRPFILLLWSDQANVPLFIGRVTDP
;
A
#
# COMPACT_ATOMS: atom_id res chain seq x y z
N MET A 1 19.96 -40.04 -51.54
CA MET A 1 21.00 -40.60 -50.65
C MET A 1 20.69 -40.11 -49.24
N LYS A 2 20.21 -40.96 -48.30
CA LYS A 2 21.05 -41.68 -47.30
C LYS A 2 22.16 -40.77 -46.74
N ARG A 3 22.43 -40.60 -45.44
CA ARG A 3 22.00 -41.18 -44.14
C ARG A 3 22.90 -40.46 -43.10
N ARG A 4 22.41 -40.22 -41.86
CA ARG A 4 23.04 -40.49 -40.53
C ARG A 4 24.55 -40.16 -40.33
N ALA A 5 25.06 -39.58 -39.24
CA ALA A 5 24.69 -39.58 -37.81
C ALA A 5 25.60 -38.60 -37.02
N ILE A 6 25.35 -38.54 -35.69
CA ILE A 6 26.07 -37.88 -34.56
C ILE A 6 25.30 -36.62 -34.14
N LEU A 7 24.45 -36.56 -33.11
CA LEU A 7 24.38 -37.20 -31.77
C LEU A 7 25.58 -36.88 -30.85
N CYS A 8 25.29 -36.14 -29.78
CA CYS A 8 26.06 -35.90 -28.55
C CYS A 8 27.07 -34.73 -28.53
N PHE A 9 26.95 -33.95 -27.44
CA PHE A 9 27.71 -32.75 -27.00
C PHE A 9 27.27 -31.43 -27.66
N LEU A 10 26.31 -30.67 -27.15
CA LEU A 10 26.19 -30.18 -25.77
C LEU A 10 24.71 -30.01 -25.37
N LEU A 11 24.23 -30.99 -24.61
CA LEU A 11 23.08 -30.91 -23.74
C LEU A 11 23.64 -31.22 -22.35
N GLN A 12 23.84 -30.17 -21.54
CA GLN A 12 23.84 -30.15 -20.07
C GLN A 12 24.62 -28.93 -19.56
N LEU A 13 23.87 -27.89 -19.18
CA LEU A 13 23.90 -27.38 -17.81
C LEU A 13 22.64 -26.54 -17.57
N SER A 14 21.67 -27.22 -16.97
CA SER A 14 20.55 -26.76 -16.13
C SER A 14 19.65 -25.64 -16.66
N PHE A 15 18.55 -26.08 -17.28
CA PHE A 15 17.24 -25.49 -17.07
C PHE A 15 16.93 -25.42 -15.57
N GLU A 16 16.75 -24.22 -15.03
CA GLU A 16 15.95 -23.97 -13.83
C GLU A 16 14.98 -22.83 -14.14
N LEU A 17 13.88 -23.18 -14.81
CA LEU A 17 12.62 -22.44 -14.70
C LEU A 17 11.89 -23.00 -13.48
N SER A 18 12.38 -22.69 -12.29
CA SER A 18 11.73 -23.04 -11.02
C SER A 18 10.85 -21.87 -10.60
N SER A 19 9.64 -21.78 -11.19
CA SER A 19 8.56 -20.97 -10.60
C SER A 19 8.07 -21.68 -9.34
N CYS A 20 8.75 -21.46 -8.22
CA CYS A 20 8.34 -22.01 -6.94
C CYS A 20 7.09 -21.25 -6.47
N THR A 21 5.94 -21.91 -6.49
CA THR A 21 4.69 -21.32 -5.97
C THR A 21 4.55 -21.75 -4.52
N HIS A 22 4.66 -20.81 -3.58
CA HIS A 22 4.46 -21.08 -2.16
C HIS A 22 2.97 -20.94 -1.81
N LEU A 23 2.35 -22.01 -1.33
CA LEU A 23 0.92 -22.06 -1.01
C LEU A 23 0.74 -22.36 0.47
N ARG A 24 -0.03 -21.52 1.18
CA ARG A 24 -0.48 -21.79 2.55
C ARG A 24 -1.90 -22.34 2.52
N VAL A 25 -2.13 -23.46 3.20
CA VAL A 25 -3.36 -24.25 3.07
C VAL A 25 -3.84 -24.72 4.44
N ILE A 26 -5.14 -24.66 4.70
CA ILE A 26 -5.73 -24.97 6.02
C ILE A 26 -6.03 -26.48 6.12
N PRO A 27 -5.77 -27.15 7.26
CA PRO A 27 -6.18 -28.53 7.49
C PRO A 27 -7.68 -28.76 7.25
N GLY A 28 -8.04 -29.94 6.74
CA GLY A 28 -9.43 -30.31 6.41
C GLY A 28 -9.93 -29.80 5.06
N SER A 29 -9.22 -28.85 4.42
CA SER A 29 -9.60 -28.32 3.11
C SER A 29 -9.31 -29.30 1.96
N THR A 30 -9.85 -29.00 0.78
CA THR A 30 -9.52 -29.69 -0.48
C THR A 30 -8.64 -28.79 -1.33
N LEU A 31 -7.43 -29.24 -1.63
CA LEU A 31 -6.51 -28.54 -2.51
C LEU A 31 -6.43 -29.23 -3.87
N GLU A 32 -6.54 -28.47 -4.96
CA GLU A 32 -6.30 -28.97 -6.32
C GLU A 32 -5.13 -28.21 -6.96
N LEU A 33 -4.06 -28.95 -7.30
CA LEU A 33 -2.86 -28.42 -7.93
C LEU A 33 -2.88 -28.72 -9.43
N PRO A 34 -2.92 -27.72 -10.31
CA PRO A 34 -2.87 -27.92 -11.75
C PRO A 34 -1.43 -28.15 -12.23
N CYS A 35 -1.20 -29.15 -13.07
CA CYS A 35 0.11 -29.33 -13.69
C CYS A 35 0.38 -28.28 -14.77
N LEU A 36 -0.60 -28.03 -15.66
CA LEU A 36 -0.51 -27.14 -16.82
C LEU A 36 -1.45 -25.93 -16.68
N SER A 37 -1.03 -24.75 -17.15
CA SER A 37 -1.81 -23.49 -17.03
C SER A 37 -2.87 -23.29 -18.12
N PHE A 38 -2.81 -24.03 -19.24
CA PHE A 38 -3.79 -23.99 -20.33
C PHE A 38 -4.01 -25.39 -20.90
N GLN A 39 -5.26 -25.76 -21.21
CA GLN A 39 -5.65 -27.12 -21.59
C GLN A 39 -5.43 -27.44 -23.09
N SER A 40 -5.01 -26.47 -23.91
CA SER A 40 -4.97 -26.57 -25.39
C SER A 40 -3.63 -26.95 -26.01
N ASP A 41 -2.51 -26.92 -25.26
CA ASP A 41 -1.17 -26.97 -25.88
C ASP A 41 -0.43 -28.31 -25.68
N PHE A 42 -1.00 -29.25 -24.92
CA PHE A 42 -0.38 -30.54 -24.59
C PHE A 42 -1.39 -31.69 -24.63
N THR A 43 -1.95 -31.98 -25.80
CA THR A 43 -2.80 -33.17 -25.98
C THR A 43 -1.92 -34.42 -26.10
N GLY A 44 -1.59 -35.06 -24.98
CA GLY A 44 -0.92 -36.38 -24.95
C GLY A 44 0.40 -36.47 -24.19
N ALA A 45 0.81 -35.44 -23.42
CA ALA A 45 1.99 -35.50 -22.58
C ALA A 45 1.85 -36.54 -21.45
N ASP A 46 2.93 -37.27 -21.15
CA ASP A 46 3.00 -38.18 -20.00
C ASP A 46 3.29 -37.35 -18.74
N ILE A 47 2.39 -37.41 -17.75
CA ILE A 47 2.44 -36.56 -16.57
C ILE A 47 2.66 -37.41 -15.32
N THR A 48 3.70 -37.10 -14.57
CA THR A 48 4.01 -37.72 -13.28
C THR A 48 4.04 -36.69 -12.15
N TRP A 49 3.63 -37.10 -10.96
CA TRP A 49 3.64 -36.26 -9.76
C TRP A 49 4.57 -36.85 -8.71
N LYS A 50 5.29 -35.98 -8.00
CA LYS A 50 6.13 -36.33 -6.85
C LYS A 50 5.74 -35.52 -5.63
N PHE A 51 5.83 -36.15 -4.46
CA PHE A 51 5.78 -35.48 -3.15
C PHE A 51 7.09 -35.75 -2.41
N ASN A 52 7.81 -34.67 -2.04
CA ASN A 52 9.13 -34.72 -1.42
C ASN A 52 10.08 -35.69 -2.14
N GLY A 53 10.06 -35.65 -3.48
CA GLY A 53 10.89 -36.47 -4.36
C GLY A 53 10.42 -37.91 -4.60
N LYS A 54 9.31 -38.37 -3.99
CA LYS A 54 8.74 -39.71 -4.20
C LYS A 54 7.54 -39.68 -5.14
N ASP A 55 7.48 -40.62 -6.09
CA ASP A 55 6.39 -40.69 -7.07
C ASP A 55 5.03 -40.96 -6.41
N ILE A 56 4.01 -40.21 -6.82
CA ILE A 56 2.61 -40.42 -6.44
C ILE A 56 1.96 -41.31 -7.51
N PRO A 57 1.59 -42.56 -7.18
CA PRO A 57 1.05 -43.49 -8.17
C PRO A 57 -0.33 -43.03 -8.67
N PRO A 58 -0.67 -43.24 -9.95
CA PRO A 58 -1.93 -42.79 -10.56
C PRO A 58 -3.17 -43.63 -10.16
N SER A 59 -3.07 -44.54 -9.18
CA SER A 59 -4.16 -45.44 -8.82
C SER A 59 -5.16 -44.80 -7.83
N ARG A 60 -6.42 -45.27 -7.86
CA ARG A 60 -7.53 -44.81 -6.99
C ARG A 60 -7.34 -45.10 -5.47
N GLN A 61 -6.19 -45.65 -5.07
CA GLN A 61 -5.87 -46.03 -3.69
C GLN A 61 -4.38 -45.79 -3.40
N SER A 62 -3.89 -44.58 -3.61
CA SER A 62 -2.71 -44.11 -2.88
C SER A 62 -3.08 -44.07 -1.40
N SER A 63 -2.24 -44.64 -0.54
CA SER A 63 -2.45 -44.75 0.92
C SER A 63 -2.27 -43.41 1.67
N GLY A 64 -2.75 -42.30 1.08
CA GLY A 64 -2.69 -40.95 1.63
C GLY A 64 -3.71 -40.03 0.94
N SER A 65 -3.97 -38.85 1.52
CA SER A 65 -5.01 -37.89 1.07
C SER A 65 -4.81 -37.28 -0.33
N ALA A 66 -3.71 -37.56 -1.03
CA ALA A 66 -3.39 -37.05 -2.35
C ALA A 66 -3.76 -38.03 -3.48
N THR A 67 -4.57 -37.58 -4.44
CA THR A 67 -5.11 -38.36 -5.55
C THR A 67 -4.88 -37.66 -6.89
N VAL A 68 -4.38 -38.40 -7.88
CA VAL A 68 -4.14 -37.88 -9.23
C VAL A 68 -5.45 -37.96 -10.05
N LYS A 69 -5.88 -36.85 -10.65
CA LYS A 69 -7.12 -36.73 -11.43
C LYS A 69 -6.84 -36.37 -12.89
N LYS A 70 -7.80 -36.70 -13.77
CA LYS A 70 -7.82 -36.32 -15.20
C LYS A 70 -6.49 -36.63 -15.93
N ASN A 71 -6.07 -37.91 -15.93
CA ASN A 71 -4.82 -38.38 -16.57
C ASN A 71 -3.56 -37.60 -16.16
N GLY A 72 -3.40 -37.28 -14.86
CA GLY A 72 -2.20 -36.58 -14.38
C GLY A 72 -2.29 -35.06 -14.38
N LEU A 73 -3.30 -34.47 -15.03
CA LEU A 73 -3.40 -33.00 -15.15
C LEU A 73 -3.57 -32.27 -13.81
N TYR A 74 -4.14 -32.93 -12.80
CA TYR A 74 -4.37 -32.35 -11.48
C TYR A 74 -3.99 -33.32 -10.38
N LEU A 75 -3.40 -32.80 -9.31
CA LEU A 75 -3.29 -33.49 -8.02
C LEU A 75 -4.33 -32.90 -7.05
N SER A 76 -5.17 -33.75 -6.47
CA SER A 76 -6.19 -33.36 -5.51
C SER A 76 -5.88 -33.95 -4.14
N ILE A 77 -5.68 -33.08 -3.14
CA ILE A 77 -5.41 -33.44 -1.76
C ILE A 77 -6.65 -33.14 -0.93
N SER A 78 -7.28 -34.17 -0.37
CA SER A 78 -8.52 -34.03 0.42
C SER A 78 -8.70 -35.20 1.40
N PRO A 79 -8.85 -34.94 2.72
CA PRO A 79 -8.59 -33.66 3.37
C PRO A 79 -7.08 -33.35 3.39
N VAL A 80 -6.71 -32.07 3.32
CA VAL A 80 -5.34 -31.61 3.60
C VAL A 80 -5.07 -31.81 5.09
N THR A 81 -3.92 -32.40 5.43
CA THR A 81 -3.46 -32.65 6.80
C THR A 81 -2.03 -32.13 6.95
N ALA A 82 -1.50 -32.00 8.17
CA ALA A 82 -0.11 -31.60 8.38
C ALA A 82 0.89 -32.53 7.65
N ALA A 83 0.56 -33.81 7.47
CA ALA A 83 1.38 -34.76 6.71
C ALA A 83 1.46 -34.44 5.20
N ASN A 84 0.64 -33.53 4.70
CA ASN A 84 0.67 -33.05 3.32
C ASN A 84 1.56 -31.82 3.12
N GLU A 85 2.17 -31.27 4.17
CA GLU A 85 3.16 -30.21 4.07
C GLU A 85 4.42 -30.69 3.33
N GLY A 86 4.93 -29.86 2.42
CA GLY A 86 6.15 -30.14 1.68
C GLY A 86 6.06 -29.79 0.20
N ASN A 87 7.03 -30.30 -0.55
CA ASN A 87 7.22 -29.98 -1.95
C ASN A 87 6.48 -30.98 -2.86
N TYR A 88 5.65 -30.48 -3.76
CA TYR A 88 5.00 -31.23 -4.82
C TYR A 88 5.53 -30.79 -6.18
N GLU A 89 5.94 -31.77 -6.98
CA GLU A 89 6.48 -31.54 -8.31
C GLU A 89 5.61 -32.25 -9.33
N CYS A 90 5.14 -31.50 -10.33
CA CYS A 90 4.56 -32.09 -11.52
C CYS A 90 5.59 -32.08 -12.64
N LEU A 91 5.78 -33.23 -13.28
CA LEU A 91 6.62 -33.40 -14.46
C LEU A 91 5.73 -33.77 -15.65
N ALA A 92 5.65 -32.89 -16.65
CA ALA A 92 4.97 -33.15 -17.91
C ALA A 92 6.00 -33.34 -19.03
N LYS A 93 5.98 -34.50 -19.69
CA LYS A 93 6.94 -34.86 -20.74
C LYS A 93 6.24 -35.14 -22.06
N ASP A 94 6.70 -34.48 -23.11
CA ASP A 94 6.37 -34.76 -24.51
C ASP A 94 7.67 -34.93 -25.31
N ASN A 95 7.63 -35.57 -26.48
CA ASN A 95 8.77 -36.14 -27.21
C ASN A 95 10.02 -35.23 -27.36
N ASN A 96 9.87 -33.90 -27.26
CA ASN A 96 10.96 -32.93 -27.35
C ASN A 96 11.01 -31.89 -26.20
N LEU A 97 10.12 -31.96 -25.19
CA LEU A 97 9.95 -30.94 -24.15
C LEU A 97 9.64 -31.57 -22.78
N GLU A 98 10.29 -31.05 -21.74
CA GLU A 98 10.10 -31.44 -20.34
C GLU A 98 9.79 -30.19 -19.52
N MET A 99 8.64 -30.18 -18.84
CA MET A 99 8.23 -29.11 -17.93
C MET A 99 8.15 -29.65 -16.51
N ILE A 100 8.77 -28.94 -15.58
CA ILE A 100 8.65 -29.18 -14.15
C ILE A 100 7.91 -28.00 -13.53
N ARG A 101 6.90 -28.29 -12.70
CA ARG A 101 6.21 -27.29 -11.89
C ARG A 101 6.27 -27.68 -10.42
N THR A 102 6.74 -26.76 -9.59
CA THR A 102 7.00 -27.01 -8.17
C THR A 102 6.04 -26.18 -7.31
N TYR A 103 5.38 -26.85 -6.37
CA TYR A 103 4.53 -26.27 -5.35
C TYR A 103 5.15 -26.54 -3.98
N ASN A 104 5.39 -25.49 -3.21
CA ASN A 104 5.76 -25.65 -1.81
C ASN A 104 4.52 -25.37 -0.97
N ILE A 105 4.00 -26.41 -0.31
CA ILE A 105 2.78 -26.33 0.50
C ILE A 105 3.17 -26.24 1.96
N THR A 106 2.69 -25.19 2.63
CA THR A 106 2.69 -25.09 4.09
C THR A 106 1.26 -25.31 4.57
N VAL A 107 1.07 -26.17 5.57
CA VAL A 107 -0.25 -26.43 6.13
C VAL A 107 -0.40 -25.62 7.41
N ASP A 108 -1.12 -24.50 7.32
CA ASP A 108 -1.34 -23.59 8.44
C ASP A 108 -2.29 -24.25 9.45
N ALA A 109 -1.72 -24.88 10.47
CA ALA A 109 -2.44 -25.68 11.47
C ALA A 109 -3.35 -24.87 12.42
N ALA A 110 -3.68 -23.61 12.14
CA ALA A 110 -4.52 -22.83 13.04
C ALA A 110 -5.41 -21.84 12.28
N ILE A 111 -6.67 -21.78 12.70
CA ILE A 111 -7.51 -20.61 12.46
C ILE A 111 -6.93 -19.48 13.30
N GLY A 112 -6.32 -18.50 12.65
CA GLY A 112 -5.79 -17.30 13.28
C GLY A 112 -6.90 -16.28 13.51
N TYR A 113 -7.27 -16.03 14.76
CA TYR A 113 -8.19 -14.94 15.10
C TYR A 113 -7.39 -13.72 15.56
N THR A 114 -7.68 -12.54 15.03
CA THR A 114 -7.25 -11.27 15.64
C THR A 114 -8.42 -10.70 16.41
N ILE A 115 -8.30 -10.64 17.74
CA ILE A 115 -9.32 -10.08 18.62
C ILE A 115 -8.82 -8.70 19.06
N ARG A 116 -9.53 -7.65 18.63
CA ARG A 116 -9.29 -6.27 19.09
C ARG A 116 -10.34 -5.94 20.14
N VAL A 117 -9.89 -5.48 21.30
CA VAL A 117 -10.76 -5.26 22.46
C VAL A 117 -10.32 -4.03 23.24
N THR A 118 -11.25 -3.32 23.86
CA THR A 118 -10.95 -2.23 24.79
C THR A 118 -10.66 -2.76 26.21
N GLU A 119 -9.68 -2.17 26.88
CA GLU A 119 -9.35 -2.46 28.28
C GLU A 119 -10.61 -2.46 29.17
N GLY A 120 -10.71 -3.45 30.06
CA GLY A 120 -11.86 -3.69 30.94
C GLY A 120 -12.98 -4.55 30.34
N THR A 121 -12.87 -4.98 29.08
CA THR A 121 -13.89 -5.83 28.43
C THR A 121 -13.60 -7.31 28.65
N ASP A 122 -14.65 -8.13 28.74
CA ASP A 122 -14.57 -9.59 28.77
C ASP A 122 -14.56 -10.17 27.35
N ILE A 123 -13.67 -11.11 27.03
CA ILE A 123 -13.55 -11.70 25.68
C ILE A 123 -13.50 -13.22 25.70
N ASN A 124 -14.09 -13.83 24.68
CA ASN A 124 -14.07 -15.26 24.46
C ASN A 124 -12.91 -15.63 23.51
N LEU A 125 -12.08 -16.56 23.94
CA LEU A 125 -10.97 -17.12 23.19
C LEU A 125 -11.42 -18.46 22.58
N PRO A 126 -11.89 -18.48 21.31
CA PRO A 126 -12.39 -19.70 20.70
C PRO A 126 -11.32 -20.78 20.57
N CYS A 127 -11.69 -21.99 20.96
CA CYS A 127 -10.93 -23.20 20.70
C CYS A 127 -11.90 -24.35 20.46
N HIS A 128 -11.83 -24.94 19.27
CA HIS A 128 -12.72 -26.03 18.90
C HIS A 128 -11.90 -27.20 18.40
N PHE A 129 -12.27 -28.37 18.87
CA PHE A 129 -11.70 -29.58 18.32
C PHE A 129 -12.38 -29.99 16.99
N PRO A 130 -11.63 -30.61 16.05
CA PRO A 130 -12.20 -31.10 14.79
C PRO A 130 -13.30 -32.16 15.00
N PRO A 131 -14.35 -32.21 14.15
CA PRO A 131 -15.45 -33.17 14.28
C PRO A 131 -15.05 -34.66 14.23
N SER A 132 -13.86 -34.98 13.71
CA SER A 132 -13.34 -36.34 13.52
C SER A 132 -12.52 -36.89 14.69
N SER A 133 -12.23 -36.07 15.71
CA SER A 133 -11.34 -36.43 16.81
C SER A 133 -12.11 -36.95 18.04
N GLN A 134 -11.58 -37.99 18.71
CA GLN A 134 -12.12 -38.50 19.98
C GLN A 134 -11.42 -37.79 21.15
N PHE A 135 -12.10 -36.91 21.86
CA PHE A 135 -11.51 -36.13 22.96
C PHE A 135 -11.48 -36.96 24.25
N ARG A 136 -10.31 -37.11 24.85
CA ARG A 136 -10.12 -37.77 26.16
C ARG A 136 -9.69 -36.80 27.27
N ALA A 137 -9.38 -35.55 26.92
CA ALA A 137 -8.89 -34.52 27.84
C ALA A 137 -9.21 -33.11 27.30
N ASN A 138 -9.25 -32.11 28.19
CA ASN A 138 -9.42 -30.70 27.86
C ASN A 138 -8.21 -30.15 27.09
N ALA A 139 -8.43 -29.08 26.33
CA ALA A 139 -7.36 -28.40 25.60
C ALA A 139 -6.45 -27.61 26.55
N GLN A 140 -5.16 -27.56 26.24
CA GLN A 140 -4.16 -26.78 26.95
C GLN A 140 -4.00 -25.41 26.31
N TRP A 141 -3.96 -24.37 27.14
CA TRP A 141 -3.83 -22.99 26.69
C TRP A 141 -2.46 -22.43 27.04
N PHE A 142 -1.86 -21.71 26.11
CA PHE A 142 -0.56 -21.07 26.29
C PHE A 142 -0.61 -19.61 25.88
N LYS A 143 0.16 -18.76 26.58
CA LYS A 143 0.45 -17.38 26.16
C LYS A 143 1.93 -17.26 25.79
N GLU A 144 2.22 -16.72 24.62
CA GLU A 144 3.60 -16.43 24.22
C GLU A 144 4.09 -15.14 24.91
N SER A 145 5.26 -15.21 25.53
CA SER A 145 5.85 -14.10 26.28
C SER A 145 7.18 -13.61 25.66
N GLY A 146 7.46 -13.96 24.39
CA GLY A 146 8.67 -13.62 23.65
C GLY A 146 9.28 -14.80 22.87
N VAL A 147 10.37 -14.57 22.14
CA VAL A 147 10.97 -15.56 21.23
C VAL A 147 11.31 -16.87 21.97
N GLY A 148 10.53 -17.92 21.70
CA GLY A 148 10.73 -19.28 22.22
C GLY A 148 10.28 -19.51 23.68
N LYS A 149 9.63 -18.54 24.34
CA LYS A 149 9.08 -18.70 25.70
C LYS A 149 7.55 -18.65 25.68
N ARG A 150 6.92 -19.78 26.03
CA ARG A 150 5.48 -19.90 26.24
C ARG A 150 5.17 -20.27 27.69
N THR A 151 4.11 -19.69 28.23
CA THR A 151 3.62 -19.95 29.58
C THR A 151 2.29 -20.67 29.47
N GLU A 152 2.15 -21.82 30.13
CA GLU A 152 0.87 -22.53 30.22
C GLU A 152 -0.08 -21.73 31.11
N LEU A 153 -1.30 -21.51 30.62
CA LEU A 153 -2.35 -20.78 31.32
C LEU A 153 -3.13 -21.75 32.18
N ASN A 154 -3.27 -21.44 33.47
CA ASN A 154 -4.20 -22.16 34.33
C ASN A 154 -5.62 -21.65 34.05
N VAL A 155 -6.38 -22.40 33.27
CA VAL A 155 -7.76 -22.06 32.88
C VAL A 155 -8.75 -22.28 34.04
N THR A 156 -8.29 -22.90 35.12
CA THR A 156 -9.00 -23.06 36.41
C THR A 156 -8.38 -22.16 37.49
N ASP A 157 -8.00 -20.93 37.13
CA ASP A 157 -7.36 -19.98 38.05
C ASP A 157 -8.30 -19.57 39.19
N ASP A 158 -7.82 -19.63 40.43
CA ASP A 158 -8.54 -19.25 41.65
C ASP A 158 -8.92 -17.75 41.67
N ASN A 159 -8.26 -16.91 40.84
CA ASN A 159 -8.54 -15.48 40.73
C ASN A 159 -9.68 -15.14 39.77
N GLY A 160 -10.22 -16.11 39.01
CA GLY A 160 -11.37 -15.92 38.12
C GLY A 160 -11.10 -15.08 36.86
N LYS A 161 -9.83 -14.83 36.50
CA LYS A 161 -9.45 -14.05 35.29
C LYS A 161 -9.69 -14.84 34.00
N LEU A 162 -9.46 -16.15 34.04
CA LEU A 162 -9.71 -17.09 32.94
C LEU A 162 -10.73 -18.14 33.39
N GLU A 163 -11.74 -18.41 32.58
CA GLU A 163 -12.81 -19.36 32.88
C GLU A 163 -13.11 -20.22 31.65
N LEU A 164 -13.05 -21.56 31.80
CA LEU A 164 -13.48 -22.48 30.73
C LEU A 164 -15.00 -22.53 30.67
N LEU A 165 -15.60 -22.09 29.57
CA LEU A 165 -17.06 -21.92 29.47
C LEU A 165 -17.82 -23.24 29.31
N TYR A 166 -17.22 -24.21 28.61
CA TYR A 166 -17.88 -25.47 28.26
C TYR A 166 -16.98 -26.68 28.59
N PRO A 167 -16.76 -26.98 29.88
CA PRO A 167 -16.08 -28.21 30.26
C PRO A 167 -16.85 -29.41 29.68
N ASP A 168 -16.12 -30.40 29.15
CA ASP A 168 -16.67 -31.63 28.54
C ASP A 168 -17.37 -31.47 27.17
N SER A 169 -17.08 -30.40 26.44
CA SER A 169 -17.59 -30.17 25.08
C SER A 169 -16.46 -30.11 24.03
N SER A 170 -16.76 -30.34 22.75
CA SER A 170 -15.80 -30.13 21.64
C SER A 170 -15.40 -28.66 21.48
N ASP A 171 -16.19 -27.75 22.03
CA ASP A 171 -15.89 -26.35 22.23
C ASP A 171 -15.20 -26.17 23.59
N GLN A 172 -13.93 -25.73 23.55
CA GLN A 172 -13.04 -25.47 24.68
C GLN A 172 -12.75 -23.97 24.80
N THR A 173 -13.72 -23.13 24.45
CA THR A 173 -13.61 -21.67 24.54
C THR A 173 -13.37 -21.20 25.98
N VAL A 174 -12.42 -20.27 26.13
CA VAL A 174 -12.08 -19.65 27.42
C VAL A 174 -12.54 -18.21 27.46
N LEU A 175 -13.21 -17.81 28.53
CA LEU A 175 -13.52 -16.42 28.83
C LEU A 175 -12.35 -15.78 29.56
N LEU A 176 -11.77 -14.73 28.99
CA LEU A 176 -10.83 -13.83 29.66
C LEU A 176 -11.60 -12.60 30.14
N ARG A 177 -11.63 -12.40 31.47
CA ARG A 177 -12.36 -11.29 32.10
C ARG A 177 -11.47 -10.07 32.33
N ASN A 178 -12.08 -8.88 32.23
CA ASN A 178 -11.47 -7.59 32.56
C ASN A 178 -10.09 -7.40 31.92
N THR A 179 -10.05 -7.49 30.59
CA THR A 179 -8.80 -7.48 29.80
C THR A 179 -7.96 -6.23 30.08
N ALA A 180 -6.68 -6.39 30.40
CA ALA A 180 -5.73 -5.30 30.65
C ALA A 180 -4.68 -5.19 29.53
N MET A 181 -3.93 -4.08 29.46
CA MET A 181 -2.87 -3.90 28.43
C MET A 181 -1.83 -5.03 28.40
N GLU A 182 -1.51 -5.59 29.57
CA GLU A 182 -0.62 -6.75 29.73
C GLU A 182 -1.19 -8.06 29.15
N ASP A 183 -2.49 -8.12 28.88
CA ASP A 183 -3.16 -9.28 28.30
C ASP A 183 -3.01 -9.35 26.78
N ALA A 184 -2.50 -8.30 26.13
CA ALA A 184 -2.15 -8.35 24.70
C ALA A 184 -1.09 -9.42 24.41
N GLY A 185 -1.16 -10.02 23.23
CA GLY A 185 -0.20 -11.04 22.79
C GLY A 185 -0.83 -12.23 22.09
N ILE A 186 -0.02 -13.27 21.90
CA ILE A 186 -0.43 -14.49 21.18
C ILE A 186 -0.86 -15.55 22.19
N TYR A 187 -2.06 -16.08 21.97
CA TYR A 187 -2.65 -17.18 22.71
C TYR A 187 -2.77 -18.40 21.81
N LEU A 188 -2.43 -19.56 22.34
CA LEU A 188 -2.42 -20.82 21.62
C LEU A 188 -3.30 -21.80 22.38
N CYS A 189 -4.21 -22.46 21.66
CA CYS A 189 -4.93 -23.61 22.18
C CYS A 189 -4.40 -24.87 21.53
N GLU A 190 -4.02 -25.87 22.32
CA GLU A 190 -3.46 -27.14 21.86
C GLU A 190 -4.22 -28.32 22.49
N SER A 191 -4.30 -29.45 21.80
CA SER A 191 -4.80 -30.70 22.38
C SER A 191 -3.82 -31.24 23.43
N ALA A 192 -4.27 -32.18 24.27
CA ALA A 192 -3.40 -32.86 25.23
C ALA A 192 -2.23 -33.64 24.59
N GLU A 193 -2.36 -33.98 23.30
CA GLU A 193 -1.32 -34.61 22.48
C GLU A 193 -0.40 -33.59 21.78
N GLY A 194 -0.62 -32.29 21.99
CA GLY A 194 0.20 -31.20 21.41
C GLY A 194 -0.22 -30.76 20.01
N GLU A 195 -1.41 -31.13 19.53
CA GLU A 195 -1.93 -30.63 18.25
C GLU A 195 -2.47 -29.20 18.43
N LYS A 196 -1.99 -28.25 17.62
CA LYS A 196 -2.49 -26.87 17.68
C LYS A 196 -3.92 -26.79 17.13
N LEU A 197 -4.84 -26.30 17.95
CA LEU A 197 -6.28 -26.18 17.66
C LEU A 197 -6.67 -24.76 17.24
N SER A 198 -6.13 -23.74 17.91
CA SER A 198 -6.34 -22.34 17.53
C SER A 198 -5.14 -21.45 17.89
N SER A 199 -5.04 -20.32 17.20
CA SER A 199 -4.06 -19.25 17.49
C SER A 199 -4.79 -17.93 17.51
N LEU A 200 -4.68 -17.16 18.59
CA LEU A 200 -5.33 -15.88 18.72
C LEU A 200 -4.29 -14.80 18.96
N TYR A 201 -4.42 -13.68 18.26
CA TYR A 201 -3.66 -12.47 18.52
C TYR A 201 -4.59 -11.44 19.14
N ILE A 202 -4.36 -11.12 20.41
CA ILE A 202 -5.17 -10.18 21.17
C ILE A 202 -4.48 -8.82 21.14
N ILE A 203 -5.22 -7.82 20.67
CA ILE A 203 -4.85 -6.40 20.70
C ILE A 203 -5.77 -5.74 21.72
N VAL A 204 -5.19 -5.16 22.76
CA VAL A 204 -5.92 -4.42 23.79
C VAL A 204 -5.72 -2.93 23.53
N ASP A 205 -6.81 -2.23 23.22
CA ASP A 205 -6.86 -0.78 23.11
C ASP A 205 -7.16 -0.20 24.51
N GLY A 206 -6.43 0.83 24.94
CA GLY A 206 -6.68 1.46 26.26
C GLY A 206 -8.13 1.93 26.41
N ALA A 207 -8.66 1.87 27.62
CA ALA A 207 -10.03 2.32 27.90
C ALA A 207 -10.18 3.78 27.42
N PRO A 208 -11.31 4.16 26.78
CA PRO A 208 -11.55 5.55 26.44
C PRO A 208 -11.50 6.34 27.75
N THR A 209 -10.44 7.14 27.90
CA THR A 209 -10.37 8.11 28.98
C THR A 209 -11.57 9.02 28.79
N SER A 210 -12.40 9.17 29.84
CA SER A 210 -13.50 10.12 29.83
C SER A 210 -12.94 11.45 29.33
N GLU A 211 -13.49 11.95 28.21
CA GLU A 211 -13.04 13.18 27.60
C GLU A 211 -12.89 14.24 28.68
N PRO A 212 -11.68 14.79 28.90
CA PRO A 212 -11.60 15.95 29.76
C PRO A 212 -12.35 17.07 29.03
N HIS A 213 -13.52 17.45 29.56
CA HIS A 213 -14.27 18.64 29.14
C HIS A 213 -13.47 19.96 29.26
N SER A 214 -12.21 19.90 29.71
CA SER A 214 -11.31 21.03 29.83
C SER A 214 -9.86 20.57 29.63
N CYS A 215 -9.15 21.22 28.71
CA CYS A 215 -7.72 21.02 28.49
C CYS A 215 -6.80 21.80 29.44
N LYS A 216 -7.32 22.24 30.59
CA LYS A 216 -6.46 22.69 31.69
C LYS A 216 -5.46 21.56 32.00
N ASN A 217 -4.19 21.82 31.70
CA ASN A 217 -3.01 20.94 31.82
C ASN A 217 -2.62 20.08 30.58
N PHE A 218 -3.31 20.17 29.44
CA PHE A 218 -2.97 19.43 28.19
C PHE A 218 -2.40 20.31 27.06
N THR A 219 -2.07 21.57 27.36
CA THR A 219 -1.36 22.49 26.46
C THR A 219 0.15 22.19 26.37
N SER A 220 0.61 21.12 27.01
CA SER A 220 1.99 20.66 26.91
C SER A 220 2.35 20.33 25.47
N ALA A 221 3.66 20.41 25.18
CA ALA A 221 4.21 20.01 23.91
C ALA A 221 3.80 18.59 23.54
N TRP A 222 3.84 18.31 22.23
CA TRP A 222 3.74 16.94 21.77
C TRP A 222 4.88 16.15 22.41
N GLU A 223 4.61 14.89 22.76
CA GLU A 223 5.58 14.08 23.46
C GLU A 223 6.86 13.96 22.63
N PRO A 224 8.04 14.20 23.25
CA PRO A 224 9.29 14.22 22.50
C PRO A 224 9.57 12.83 21.92
N CYS A 225 10.13 12.81 20.71
CA CYS A 225 10.62 11.59 20.11
C CYS A 225 11.81 11.06 20.93
N LEU A 226 11.61 9.97 21.67
CA LEU A 226 12.65 9.39 22.51
C LEU A 226 13.72 8.61 21.70
N ASP A 227 13.40 8.20 20.48
CA ASP A 227 14.29 7.44 19.59
C ASP A 227 14.49 8.17 18.25
N GLU A 228 15.14 9.34 18.30
CA GLU A 228 15.36 10.19 17.12
C GLU A 228 16.20 9.52 16.02
N ASN A 229 17.03 8.54 16.39
CA ASN A 229 17.96 7.83 15.49
C ASN A 229 17.46 6.44 15.11
N SER A 230 16.20 6.12 15.39
CA SER A 230 15.60 4.85 15.02
C SER A 230 15.71 4.58 13.52
N ARG A 231 16.32 3.46 13.15
CA ARG A 231 16.33 3.00 11.75
C ARG A 231 14.95 2.55 11.28
N ILE A 232 14.05 2.26 12.20
CA ILE A 232 12.70 1.75 11.91
C ILE A 232 11.75 2.90 11.59
N GLY A 233 12.00 4.10 12.14
CA GLY A 233 11.09 5.25 11.98
C GLY A 233 10.90 5.71 10.54
N GLU A 234 11.98 5.70 9.73
CA GLU A 234 11.89 6.04 8.31
C GLU A 234 11.07 4.98 7.53
N ALA A 235 11.34 3.70 7.75
CA ALA A 235 10.61 2.60 7.10
C ALA A 235 9.13 2.61 7.46
N LEU A 236 8.81 2.85 8.74
CA LEU A 236 7.44 2.95 9.21
C LEU A 236 6.68 4.10 8.55
N LEU A 237 7.30 5.27 8.43
CA LEU A 237 6.70 6.40 7.74
C LEU A 237 6.52 6.11 6.24
N GLN A 238 7.47 5.43 5.60
CA GLN A 238 7.37 5.04 4.18
C GLN A 238 6.19 4.09 3.93
N GLU A 239 6.02 3.09 4.79
CA GLU A 239 4.90 2.15 4.75
C GLU A 239 3.57 2.88 4.95
N SER A 240 3.47 3.67 6.03
CA SER A 240 2.30 4.50 6.35
C SER A 240 1.92 5.41 5.17
N MET A 241 2.92 6.08 4.58
CA MET A 241 2.71 6.98 3.43
C MET A 241 2.20 6.22 2.20
N THR A 242 2.75 5.04 1.91
CA THR A 242 2.34 4.24 0.76
C THR A 242 0.90 3.75 0.94
N GLN A 243 0.57 3.25 2.13
CA GLN A 243 -0.79 2.83 2.48
C GLN A 243 -1.79 3.98 2.43
N PHE A 244 -1.46 5.11 3.06
CA PHE A 244 -2.26 6.33 2.99
C PHE A 244 -2.53 6.74 1.55
N SER A 245 -1.52 6.69 0.69
CA SER A 245 -1.62 7.07 -0.72
C SER A 245 -2.59 6.20 -1.50
N MET A 246 -2.55 4.88 -1.29
CA MET A 246 -3.45 3.94 -1.96
C MET A 246 -4.89 4.07 -1.46
N ASN A 247 -5.07 4.25 -0.15
CA ASN A 247 -6.37 4.54 0.44
C ASN A 247 -6.96 5.83 -0.14
N LEU A 248 -6.17 6.90 -0.21
CA LEU A 248 -6.59 8.18 -0.74
C LEU A 248 -6.97 8.08 -2.23
N TYR A 249 -6.17 7.36 -3.02
CA TYR A 249 -6.50 7.09 -4.41
C TYR A 249 -7.81 6.31 -4.56
N SER A 250 -8.02 5.30 -3.72
CA SER A 250 -9.24 4.48 -3.71
C SER A 250 -10.50 5.29 -3.41
N TYR A 251 -10.42 6.28 -2.51
CA TYR A 251 -11.53 7.20 -2.26
C TYR A 251 -11.74 8.17 -3.43
N LEU A 252 -10.68 8.77 -3.95
CA LEU A 252 -10.77 9.75 -5.04
C LEU A 252 -11.31 9.15 -6.34
N ARG A 253 -10.93 7.91 -6.69
CA ARG A 253 -11.47 7.23 -7.88
C ARG A 253 -12.96 6.92 -7.76
N GLN A 254 -13.49 6.73 -6.55
CA GLN A 254 -14.92 6.54 -6.33
C GLN A 254 -15.69 7.86 -6.46
N LEU A 255 -15.12 8.95 -5.94
CA LEU A 255 -15.71 10.29 -6.03
C LEU A 255 -15.73 10.81 -7.46
N TYR A 256 -14.69 10.52 -8.22
CA TYR A 256 -14.52 10.94 -9.60
C TYR A 256 -14.17 9.73 -10.46
N PRO A 257 -15.14 8.96 -10.98
CA PRO A 257 -14.87 7.69 -11.66
C PRO A 257 -14.35 7.83 -13.10
N SER A 258 -14.59 8.96 -13.77
CA SER A 258 -14.35 9.09 -15.22
C SER A 258 -13.55 10.33 -15.64
N THR A 259 -13.03 11.11 -14.68
CA THR A 259 -12.26 12.33 -14.95
C THR A 259 -10.77 12.13 -14.68
N ASN A 260 -9.96 13.11 -15.06
CA ASN A 260 -8.58 13.15 -14.58
C ASN A 260 -8.54 13.23 -13.06
N LEU A 261 -7.51 12.62 -12.49
CA LEU A 261 -7.17 12.73 -11.07
C LEU A 261 -5.73 13.16 -10.95
N LEU A 262 -5.44 14.02 -9.98
CA LEU A 262 -4.09 14.32 -9.54
C LEU A 262 -4.15 14.82 -8.10
N PHE A 263 -3.31 14.26 -7.25
CA PHE A 263 -3.11 14.71 -5.88
C PHE A 263 -1.71 14.35 -5.41
N SER A 264 -1.26 14.99 -4.34
CA SER A 264 0.00 14.67 -3.68
C SER A 264 -0.25 14.10 -2.28
N PRO A 265 -0.07 12.77 -2.10
CA PRO A 265 -0.25 12.16 -0.79
C PRO A 265 0.66 12.77 0.27
N VAL A 266 1.95 12.97 -0.04
CA VAL A 266 2.92 13.55 0.90
C VAL A 266 2.55 14.97 1.35
N SER A 267 1.89 15.75 0.50
CA SER A 267 1.48 17.11 0.81
C SER A 267 0.23 17.13 1.71
N ILE A 268 -0.74 16.27 1.40
CA ILE A 268 -1.97 16.10 2.20
C ILE A 268 -1.65 15.50 3.57
N SER A 269 -0.83 14.45 3.61
CA SER A 269 -0.39 13.84 4.87
C SER A 269 0.40 14.84 5.71
N GLY A 270 1.21 15.69 5.07
CA GLY A 270 1.96 16.76 5.73
C GLY A 270 1.06 17.75 6.47
N VAL A 271 0.00 18.26 5.84
CA VAL A 271 -0.91 19.22 6.48
C VAL A 271 -1.78 18.56 7.56
N LEU A 272 -2.22 17.32 7.37
CA LEU A 272 -2.94 16.56 8.41
C LEU A 272 -2.03 16.24 9.61
N SER A 273 -0.77 15.90 9.35
CA SER A 273 0.24 15.71 10.42
C SER A 273 0.58 17.02 11.13
N HIS A 274 0.50 18.16 10.45
CA HIS A 274 0.65 19.46 11.09
C HIS A 274 -0.51 19.71 12.06
N LEU A 275 -1.75 19.45 11.65
CA LEU A 275 -2.91 19.52 12.55
C LEU A 275 -2.81 18.54 13.74
N LEU A 276 -2.24 17.35 13.51
CA LEU A 276 -2.04 16.32 14.54
C LEU A 276 -1.28 16.84 15.78
N LEU A 277 -0.34 17.78 15.64
CA LEU A 277 0.36 18.41 16.78
C LEU A 277 -0.61 18.98 17.83
N GLY A 278 -1.74 19.52 17.36
CA GLY A 278 -2.77 20.14 18.20
C GLY A 278 -3.87 19.18 18.66
N ALA A 279 -3.97 18.00 18.05
CA ALA A 279 -5.03 17.04 18.31
C ALA A 279 -4.78 16.24 19.59
N ARG A 280 -5.85 15.89 20.31
CA ARG A 280 -5.83 15.04 21.50
C ARG A 280 -6.91 13.96 21.43
N ALA A 281 -6.79 12.93 22.28
CA ALA A 281 -7.77 11.86 22.46
C ALA A 281 -8.26 11.26 21.12
N ASP A 282 -9.58 11.21 20.91
CA ASP A 282 -10.21 10.58 19.75
C ASP A 282 -9.87 11.28 18.44
N THR A 283 -9.73 12.60 18.47
CA THR A 283 -9.29 13.37 17.30
C THR A 283 -7.86 13.00 16.90
N ARG A 284 -6.95 12.83 17.88
CA ARG A 284 -5.59 12.34 17.62
C ARG A 284 -5.61 10.95 17.00
N ARG A 285 -6.33 10.01 17.61
CA ARG A 285 -6.47 8.62 17.14
C ARG A 285 -7.03 8.55 15.72
N ALA A 286 -8.05 9.36 15.43
CA ALA A 286 -8.67 9.39 14.11
C ALA A 286 -7.67 9.89 13.05
N ILE A 287 -6.91 10.96 13.33
CA ILE A 287 -5.90 11.49 12.40
C ILE A 287 -4.75 10.48 12.20
N GLU A 288 -4.24 9.85 13.26
CA GLU A 288 -3.20 8.81 13.16
C GLU A 288 -3.68 7.63 12.28
N SER A 289 -4.90 7.15 12.52
CA SER A 289 -5.52 6.07 11.72
C SER A 289 -5.71 6.47 10.26
N ALA A 290 -6.19 7.69 9.99
CA ALA A 290 -6.35 8.20 8.64
C ALA A 290 -5.02 8.30 7.89
N LEU A 291 -3.94 8.66 8.58
CA LEU A 291 -2.57 8.72 8.04
C LEU A 291 -1.88 7.35 7.97
N CYS A 292 -2.54 6.29 8.45
CA CYS A 292 -1.99 4.94 8.56
C CYS A 292 -0.71 4.87 9.42
N VAL A 293 -0.55 5.80 10.36
CA VAL A 293 0.58 5.83 11.30
C VAL A 293 0.20 4.99 12.53
N PRO A 294 1.14 4.21 13.11
CA PRO A 294 0.85 3.47 14.33
C PRO A 294 0.42 4.39 15.47
N TYR A 295 -0.48 3.88 16.28
CA TYR A 295 -0.92 4.56 17.49
C TYR A 295 0.27 4.89 18.38
N ASP A 296 0.25 6.08 18.98
CA ASP A 296 1.31 6.60 19.86
C ASP A 296 2.71 6.62 19.22
N TYR A 297 2.79 6.75 17.89
CA TYR A 297 4.07 6.99 17.22
C TYR A 297 4.55 8.44 17.40
N HIS A 298 5.11 8.75 18.57
CA HIS A 298 5.53 10.11 18.94
C HIS A 298 6.59 10.73 18.01
N CYS A 299 7.34 9.90 17.28
CA CYS A 299 8.38 10.35 16.35
C CYS A 299 7.85 10.79 14.97
N VAL A 300 6.54 10.72 14.71
CA VAL A 300 5.94 11.05 13.41
C VAL A 300 6.36 12.42 12.89
N HIS A 301 6.30 13.47 13.72
CA HIS A 301 6.63 14.84 13.31
C HIS A 301 8.11 15.00 12.94
N LEU A 302 9.00 14.32 13.66
CA LEU A 302 10.43 14.31 13.35
C LEU A 302 10.70 13.59 12.01
N GLN A 303 10.03 12.47 11.75
CA GLN A 303 10.19 11.76 10.48
C GLN A 303 9.61 12.56 9.30
N ILE A 304 8.47 13.23 9.49
CA ILE A 304 7.89 14.14 8.49
C ILE A 304 8.84 15.32 8.21
N LYS A 305 9.49 15.88 9.23
CA LYS A 305 10.53 16.90 9.08
C LYS A 305 11.67 16.38 8.19
N LYS A 306 12.26 15.23 8.53
CA LYS A 306 13.34 14.60 7.75
C LYS A 306 12.91 14.33 6.30
N LEU A 307 11.68 13.87 6.10
CA LEU A 307 11.11 13.65 4.78
C LEU A 307 11.00 14.95 3.98
N ARG A 308 10.48 16.03 4.59
CA ARG A 308 10.41 17.35 3.93
C ARG A 308 11.79 17.83 3.52
N GLU A 309 12.76 17.78 4.42
CA GLU A 309 14.15 18.23 4.15
C GLU A 309 14.74 17.47 2.96
N LYS A 310 14.53 16.14 2.93
CA LYS A 310 14.95 15.27 1.82
C LYS A 310 14.28 15.64 0.47
N LEU A 311 13.02 16.07 0.50
CA LEU A 311 12.23 16.42 -0.70
C LEU A 311 12.32 17.89 -1.13
N SER A 312 12.91 18.77 -0.33
CA SER A 312 12.92 20.23 -0.53
C SER A 312 13.45 20.70 -1.90
N SER A 313 14.37 19.94 -2.49
CA SER A 313 14.98 20.26 -3.78
C SER A 313 14.12 19.86 -4.99
N SER A 314 13.27 18.84 -4.84
CA SER A 314 12.51 18.23 -5.95
C SER A 314 11.03 18.60 -5.92
N LEU A 315 10.49 18.99 -4.76
CA LEU A 315 9.07 19.26 -4.56
C LEU A 315 8.84 20.65 -3.96
N GLN A 316 7.97 21.44 -4.60
CA GLN A 316 7.56 22.74 -4.09
C GLN A 316 6.18 22.60 -3.43
N MET A 317 6.15 22.59 -2.10
CA MET A 317 4.93 22.49 -1.29
C MET A 317 4.64 23.81 -0.59
N ALA A 318 3.38 24.20 -0.60
CA ALA A 318 2.80 25.29 0.15
C ALA A 318 1.73 24.70 1.06
N SER A 319 2.11 24.35 2.30
CA SER A 319 1.19 23.89 3.34
C SER A 319 1.09 24.95 4.42
N GLN A 320 -0.13 25.33 4.82
CA GLN A 320 -0.33 26.32 5.85
C GLN A 320 -1.64 26.13 6.60
N ILE A 321 -1.60 26.46 7.90
CA ILE A 321 -2.79 26.60 8.75
C ILE A 321 -3.11 28.09 8.87
N TYR A 322 -4.34 28.46 8.53
CA TYR A 322 -4.88 29.79 8.77
C TYR A 322 -5.90 29.73 9.91
N HIS A 323 -5.90 30.74 10.77
CA HIS A 323 -6.79 30.77 11.93
C HIS A 323 -7.38 32.14 12.20
N ASN A 324 -8.46 32.19 12.96
CA ASN A 324 -9.09 33.45 13.34
C ASN A 324 -8.12 34.35 14.14
N PRO A 325 -8.02 35.66 13.81
CA PRO A 325 -7.08 36.57 14.45
C PRO A 325 -7.29 36.77 15.96
N GLN A 326 -8.50 36.53 16.46
CA GLN A 326 -8.87 36.62 17.88
C GLN A 326 -8.37 35.43 18.70
N MET A 327 -7.96 34.33 18.05
CA MET A 327 -7.44 33.15 18.73
C MET A 327 -5.96 33.35 19.10
N ASN A 328 -5.65 33.12 20.37
CA ASN A 328 -4.28 33.01 20.84
C ASN A 328 -3.86 31.54 20.83
N LEU A 329 -3.11 31.15 19.80
CA LEU A 329 -2.60 29.79 19.68
C LEU A 329 -1.60 29.48 20.80
N SER A 330 -1.56 28.21 21.22
CA SER A 330 -0.55 27.72 22.16
C SER A 330 0.87 27.96 21.63
N GLU A 331 1.74 28.56 22.45
CA GLU A 331 3.16 28.76 22.11
C GLU A 331 3.85 27.44 21.75
N SER A 332 3.46 26.36 22.42
CA SER A 332 4.00 25.04 22.13
C SER A 332 3.58 24.51 20.76
N PHE A 333 2.35 24.79 20.32
CA PHE A 333 1.89 24.43 18.98
C PHE A 333 2.64 25.25 17.93
N THR A 334 2.75 26.56 18.11
CA THR A 334 3.43 27.47 17.17
C THR A 334 4.92 27.12 17.03
N SER A 335 5.63 26.92 18.15
CA SER A 335 7.07 26.55 18.13
C SER A 335 7.32 25.21 17.44
N GLN A 336 6.51 24.18 17.72
CA GLN A 336 6.65 22.89 17.07
C GLN A 336 6.22 22.90 15.59
N SER A 337 5.25 23.75 15.24
CA SER A 337 4.87 24.01 13.84
C SER A 337 6.06 24.54 13.04
N ILE A 338 6.79 25.51 13.59
CA ILE A 338 8.02 26.02 12.97
C ILE A 338 9.11 24.93 12.94
N GLN A 339 9.34 24.25 14.07
CA GLN A 339 10.41 23.24 14.20
C GLN A 339 10.26 22.06 13.24
N PHE A 340 9.05 21.50 13.12
CA PHE A 340 8.78 20.28 12.39
C PHE A 340 8.20 20.52 11.01
N TYR A 341 7.57 21.67 10.74
CA TYR A 341 6.88 21.97 9.47
C TYR A 341 7.44 23.18 8.71
N GLU A 342 8.33 23.98 9.32
CA GLU A 342 8.77 25.28 8.77
C GLU A 342 7.58 26.20 8.42
N ALA A 343 6.47 26.03 9.13
CA ALA A 343 5.21 26.71 8.88
C ALA A 343 4.65 27.25 10.20
N GLU A 344 4.73 28.55 10.40
CA GLU A 344 4.03 29.23 11.48
C GLU A 344 2.56 29.45 11.04
N PRO A 345 1.55 29.05 11.84
CA PRO A 345 0.16 29.35 11.52
C PRO A 345 -0.09 30.85 11.33
N VAL A 346 -0.92 31.21 10.36
CA VAL A 346 -1.14 32.61 9.97
C VAL A 346 -2.54 33.07 10.33
N LYS A 347 -2.63 34.27 10.89
CA LYS A 347 -3.91 34.92 11.19
C LYS A 347 -4.63 35.30 9.89
N LEU A 348 -5.93 35.05 9.84
CA LEU A 348 -6.81 35.66 8.84
C LEU A 348 -6.90 37.17 9.07
N LEU A 349 -7.14 37.88 7.98
CA LEU A 349 -7.37 39.32 7.90
C LEU A 349 -8.86 39.65 8.08
N GLU A 350 -9.16 40.94 8.14
CA GLU A 350 -10.50 41.45 8.51
C GLU A 350 -11.55 41.18 7.43
N THR A 351 -11.16 41.13 6.16
CA THR A 351 -12.09 40.98 5.04
C THR A 351 -11.85 39.71 4.22
N SER A 352 -12.89 39.23 3.54
CA SER A 352 -12.75 38.06 2.65
C SER A 352 -11.85 38.33 1.44
N GLU A 353 -11.83 39.57 0.95
CA GLU A 353 -11.02 39.95 -0.22
C GLU A 353 -9.53 39.92 0.11
N GLU A 354 -9.13 40.55 1.23
CA GLU A 354 -7.74 40.53 1.70
C GLU A 354 -7.26 39.11 2.00
N ASN A 355 -8.10 38.28 2.62
CA ASN A 355 -7.78 36.87 2.87
C ASN A 355 -7.53 36.09 1.58
N THR A 356 -8.41 36.22 0.59
CA THR A 356 -8.27 35.58 -0.71
C THR A 356 -6.98 36.03 -1.42
N GLU A 357 -6.70 37.33 -1.45
CA GLU A 357 -5.51 37.87 -2.10
C GLU A 357 -4.23 37.42 -1.39
N MET A 358 -4.19 37.49 -0.05
CA MET A 358 -3.07 37.04 0.77
C MET A 358 -2.75 35.56 0.48
N ILE A 359 -3.78 34.70 0.52
CA ILE A 359 -3.63 33.26 0.31
C ILE A 359 -3.16 32.96 -1.12
N ASN A 360 -3.85 33.49 -2.13
CA ASN A 360 -3.51 33.21 -3.53
C ASN A 360 -2.12 33.75 -3.90
N SER A 361 -1.73 34.92 -3.38
CA SER A 361 -0.38 35.48 -3.57
C SER A 361 0.70 34.62 -2.91
N TRP A 362 0.44 34.14 -1.69
CA TRP A 362 1.35 33.24 -0.99
C TRP A 362 1.52 31.90 -1.73
N VAL A 363 0.41 31.30 -2.19
CA VAL A 363 0.44 30.06 -3.00
C VAL A 363 1.18 30.28 -4.32
N ALA A 364 0.92 31.39 -5.02
CA ALA A 364 1.61 31.73 -6.25
C ALA A 364 3.13 31.82 -6.05
N ASN A 365 3.57 32.51 -5.00
CA ASN A 365 4.99 32.62 -4.69
C ASN A 365 5.60 31.24 -4.36
N LYS A 366 5.00 30.48 -3.44
CA LYS A 366 5.51 29.16 -3.01
C LYS A 366 5.54 28.12 -4.13
N THR A 367 4.64 28.24 -5.11
CA THR A 367 4.57 27.33 -6.26
C THR A 367 5.23 27.89 -7.51
N LYS A 368 6.03 28.98 -7.41
CA LYS A 368 6.70 29.62 -8.56
C LYS A 368 5.74 29.95 -9.72
N ASN A 369 4.57 30.47 -9.36
CA ASN A 369 3.45 30.82 -10.24
C ASN A 369 2.87 29.63 -11.04
N LYS A 370 3.07 28.39 -10.59
CA LYS A 370 2.41 27.22 -11.18
C LYS A 370 0.97 27.09 -10.74
N ILE A 371 0.67 27.50 -9.50
CA ILE A 371 -0.68 27.60 -8.97
C ILE A 371 -0.86 29.05 -8.52
N THR A 372 -1.63 29.83 -9.26
CA THR A 372 -1.89 31.25 -8.91
C THR A 372 -3.24 31.46 -8.22
N HIS A 373 -4.07 30.41 -8.19
CA HIS A 373 -5.42 30.48 -7.66
C HIS A 373 -5.78 29.17 -6.96
N LEU A 374 -5.92 29.20 -5.63
CA LEU A 374 -6.30 28.07 -4.79
C LEU A 374 -7.72 28.22 -4.25
N VAL A 375 -8.11 29.45 -3.89
CA VAL A 375 -9.38 29.76 -3.22
C VAL A 375 -10.10 30.92 -3.91
N ASP A 376 -11.42 30.82 -4.04
CA ASP A 376 -12.26 31.90 -4.57
C ASP A 376 -12.60 32.93 -3.49
N SER A 377 -12.93 32.47 -2.29
CA SER A 377 -13.34 33.31 -1.15
C SER A 377 -13.01 32.63 0.16
N ILE A 378 -12.54 33.40 1.14
CA ILE A 378 -12.30 32.92 2.50
C ILE A 378 -13.01 33.83 3.49
N SER A 379 -13.91 33.25 4.27
CA SER A 379 -14.67 34.00 5.28
C SER A 379 -13.73 34.55 6.37
N PRO A 380 -13.82 35.83 6.75
CA PRO A 380 -13.06 36.36 7.89
C PRO A 380 -13.53 35.76 9.23
N ASN A 381 -14.70 35.14 9.26
CA ASN A 381 -15.24 34.46 10.44
C ASN A 381 -14.81 32.99 10.54
N ALA A 382 -14.05 32.47 9.57
CA ALA A 382 -13.51 31.12 9.68
C ALA A 382 -12.59 31.02 10.91
N GLN A 383 -12.75 29.95 11.67
CA GLN A 383 -11.94 29.65 12.84
C GLN A 383 -10.63 29.00 12.46
N LEU A 384 -10.67 27.99 11.59
CA LEU A 384 -9.50 27.23 11.17
C LEU A 384 -9.62 26.75 9.72
N ILE A 385 -8.56 26.93 8.94
CA ILE A 385 -8.50 26.50 7.54
C ILE A 385 -7.17 25.79 7.27
N LEU A 386 -7.22 24.63 6.62
CA LEU A 386 -6.04 23.92 6.14
C LEU A 386 -5.85 24.14 4.65
N LEU A 387 -4.76 24.79 4.26
CA LEU A 387 -4.46 25.05 2.85
C LEU A 387 -3.22 24.29 2.43
N ASN A 388 -3.35 23.60 1.30
CA ASN A 388 -2.26 22.86 0.68
C ASN A 388 -2.25 23.07 -0.83
N ALA A 389 -1.10 23.48 -1.37
CA ALA A 389 -0.86 23.55 -2.79
C ALA A 389 0.52 23.00 -3.11
N VAL A 390 0.62 22.22 -4.17
CA VAL A 390 1.86 21.50 -4.49
C VAL A 390 2.08 21.44 -5.98
N SER A 391 3.30 21.75 -6.38
CA SER A 391 3.69 21.73 -7.78
C SER A 391 4.95 20.90 -7.97
N PHE A 392 4.94 20.09 -9.03
CA PHE A 392 6.10 19.38 -9.49
C PHE A 392 6.41 19.73 -10.94
N SER A 393 7.69 19.99 -11.18
CA SER A 393 8.23 20.29 -12.50
C SER A 393 9.57 19.58 -12.63
N GLY A 394 9.53 18.26 -12.83
CA GLY A 394 10.72 17.44 -13.05
C GLY A 394 11.22 17.52 -14.48
N GLN A 395 12.52 17.33 -14.66
CA GLN A 395 13.15 17.14 -15.97
C GLN A 395 13.49 15.67 -16.16
N TRP A 396 13.38 15.16 -17.38
CA TRP A 396 13.73 13.76 -17.66
C TRP A 396 15.24 13.53 -17.52
N LYS A 397 15.68 12.37 -17.02
CA LYS A 397 17.11 12.01 -17.07
C LYS A 397 17.59 11.86 -18.52
N VAL A 398 16.71 11.42 -19.42
CA VAL A 398 16.95 11.32 -20.87
C VAL A 398 15.92 12.18 -21.60
N LYS A 399 16.37 13.14 -22.40
CA LYS A 399 15.47 14.03 -23.16
C LYS A 399 14.68 13.29 -24.23
N PHE A 400 13.48 13.78 -24.50
CA PHE A 400 12.70 13.39 -25.67
C PHE A 400 13.09 14.22 -26.90
N ASP A 401 12.71 13.76 -28.10
CA ASP A 401 12.96 14.52 -29.32
C ASP A 401 12.27 15.90 -29.23
N PRO A 402 12.99 17.02 -29.40
CA PRO A 402 12.41 18.36 -29.26
C PRO A 402 11.54 18.76 -30.47
N LYS A 403 11.51 17.94 -31.52
CA LYS A 403 10.71 18.22 -32.71
C LYS A 403 9.23 18.04 -32.36
N PRO A 404 8.39 19.07 -32.52
CA PRO A 404 6.98 18.98 -32.16
C PRO A 404 6.31 17.88 -33.00
N LYS A 405 5.71 16.91 -32.30
CA LYS A 405 4.92 15.84 -32.89
C LYS A 405 3.52 15.88 -32.30
N LYS A 406 2.53 15.48 -33.09
CA LYS A 406 1.14 15.34 -32.65
C LYS A 406 0.68 13.91 -32.92
N GLY A 407 -0.13 13.39 -32.02
CA GLY A 407 -0.77 12.08 -32.15
C GLY A 407 -2.21 12.13 -31.66
N TYR A 408 -2.88 10.99 -31.75
CA TYR A 408 -4.21 10.82 -31.17
C TYR A 408 -4.11 10.06 -29.87
N PHE A 409 -4.61 10.66 -28.80
CA PHE A 409 -4.88 9.98 -27.53
C PHE A 409 -6.32 9.48 -27.58
N THR A 410 -6.54 8.24 -27.15
CA THR A 410 -7.90 7.70 -27.03
C THR A 410 -8.39 7.96 -25.61
N LYS A 411 -9.45 8.76 -25.47
CA LYS A 411 -10.13 9.05 -24.20
C LYS A 411 -10.80 7.80 -23.64
N LEU A 412 -11.22 7.89 -22.37
CA LEU A 412 -11.89 6.79 -21.66
C LEU A 412 -13.21 6.36 -22.30
N ASP A 413 -13.93 7.31 -22.92
CA ASP A 413 -15.17 7.10 -23.67
C ASP A 413 -14.94 6.51 -25.08
N GLY A 414 -13.68 6.38 -25.51
CA GLY A 414 -13.28 5.88 -26.82
C GLY A 414 -13.05 6.95 -27.88
N ASP A 415 -13.36 8.22 -27.59
CA ASP A 415 -13.12 9.33 -28.50
C ASP A 415 -11.62 9.59 -28.70
N LEU A 416 -11.26 10.14 -29.86
CA LEU A 416 -9.88 10.52 -30.16
C LEU A 416 -9.69 12.02 -29.99
N VAL A 417 -8.67 12.41 -29.22
CA VAL A 417 -8.22 13.80 -29.09
C VAL A 417 -6.80 13.95 -29.61
N LYS A 418 -6.54 15.04 -30.34
CA LYS A 418 -5.22 15.30 -30.93
C LYS A 418 -4.34 16.05 -29.95
N VAL A 419 -3.21 15.46 -29.56
CA VAL A 419 -2.36 15.96 -28.46
C VAL A 419 -0.90 16.07 -28.89
N PRO A 420 -0.11 17.00 -28.30
CA PRO A 420 1.34 17.00 -28.42
C PRO A 420 1.95 15.74 -27.81
N LEU A 421 3.02 15.23 -28.43
CA LEU A 421 3.69 14.00 -28.03
C LEU A 421 5.13 14.24 -27.56
N LEU A 422 5.52 13.48 -26.55
CA LEU A 422 6.91 13.16 -26.24
C LEU A 422 7.26 11.87 -26.98
N TYR A 423 8.24 11.92 -27.89
CA TYR A 423 8.65 10.77 -28.69
C TYR A 423 10.16 10.57 -28.61
N HIS A 424 10.60 9.31 -28.50
CA HIS A 424 12.01 8.95 -28.60
C HIS A 424 12.16 7.54 -29.15
N GLN A 425 12.85 7.39 -30.28
CA GLN A 425 12.91 6.12 -31.02
C GLN A 425 13.71 5.01 -30.31
N LYS A 426 14.68 5.40 -29.47
CA LYS A 426 15.70 4.51 -28.90
C LYS A 426 15.87 4.74 -27.39
N TYR A 427 14.77 4.95 -26.68
CA TYR A 427 14.80 5.34 -25.27
C TYR A 427 15.20 4.13 -24.41
N MET A 428 16.10 4.33 -23.45
CA MET A 428 16.43 3.30 -22.46
C MET A 428 15.41 3.36 -21.31
N VAL A 429 14.42 2.46 -21.35
CA VAL A 429 13.31 2.41 -20.39
C VAL A 429 13.30 1.08 -19.66
N THR A 430 13.04 1.10 -18.36
CA THR A 430 12.75 -0.13 -17.61
C THR A 430 11.25 -0.39 -17.71
N MET A 431 10.87 -1.58 -18.18
CA MET A 431 9.47 -1.96 -18.40
C MET A 431 9.24 -3.41 -18.00
N MET A 432 8.10 -3.67 -17.38
CA MET A 432 7.63 -5.02 -17.06
C MET A 432 6.11 -5.10 -17.15
N TYR A 433 5.58 -6.31 -17.19
CA TYR A 433 4.17 -6.54 -16.90
C TYR A 433 4.03 -6.91 -15.42
N ALA A 434 3.42 -6.02 -14.63
CA ALA A 434 3.15 -6.27 -13.22
C ALA A 434 1.89 -7.14 -13.11
N VAL A 435 2.08 -8.43 -12.81
CA VAL A 435 1.01 -9.44 -12.77
C VAL A 435 -0.06 -9.08 -11.73
N GLU A 436 0.36 -8.69 -10.53
CA GLU A 436 -0.54 -8.32 -9.44
C GLU A 436 -1.40 -7.09 -9.76
N LEU A 437 -0.84 -6.14 -10.51
CA LEU A 437 -1.54 -4.93 -10.94
C LEU A 437 -2.30 -5.10 -12.26
N LYS A 438 -2.10 -6.20 -12.99
CA LYS A 438 -2.59 -6.42 -14.37
C LYS A 438 -2.27 -5.26 -15.32
N ALA A 439 -1.10 -4.64 -15.16
CA ALA A 439 -0.69 -3.46 -15.90
C ALA A 439 0.69 -3.65 -16.56
N GLN A 440 0.86 -3.07 -17.73
CA GLN A 440 2.19 -2.82 -18.26
C GLN A 440 2.75 -1.58 -17.56
N VAL A 441 3.90 -1.71 -16.90
CA VAL A 441 4.51 -0.63 -16.12
C VAL A 441 5.80 -0.22 -16.78
N ALA A 442 5.96 1.09 -17.05
CA ALA A 442 7.22 1.67 -17.50
C ALA A 442 7.73 2.70 -16.50
N LYS A 443 9.03 2.65 -16.19
CA LYS A 443 9.73 3.59 -15.31
C LYS A 443 10.57 4.55 -16.15
N PHE A 444 10.37 5.84 -15.91
CA PHE A 444 11.14 6.92 -16.51
C PHE A 444 11.84 7.71 -15.41
N GLY A 445 13.17 7.70 -15.41
CA GLY A 445 13.95 8.46 -14.45
C GLY A 445 13.85 9.97 -14.70
N LEU A 446 13.72 10.74 -13.62
CA LEU A 446 13.74 12.20 -13.62
C LEU A 446 14.96 12.72 -12.83
N THR A 447 15.36 13.96 -13.08
CA THR A 447 16.36 14.66 -12.27
C THR A 447 15.87 14.83 -10.83
N GLY A 448 16.78 14.82 -9.85
CA GLY A 448 16.42 14.98 -8.43
C GLY A 448 15.89 13.71 -7.78
N GLU A 449 16.51 12.56 -8.10
CA GLU A 449 16.23 11.25 -7.47
C GLU A 449 14.74 10.91 -7.38
N SER A 450 14.04 11.12 -8.49
CA SER A 450 12.62 10.81 -8.64
C SER A 450 12.39 10.06 -9.94
N SER A 451 11.33 9.26 -9.98
CA SER A 451 10.97 8.46 -11.15
C SER A 451 9.48 8.49 -11.39
N LEU A 452 9.10 8.62 -12.66
CA LEU A 452 7.72 8.49 -13.10
C LEU A 452 7.45 7.05 -13.51
N TYR A 453 6.45 6.45 -12.90
CA TYR A 453 5.90 5.16 -13.28
C TYR A 453 4.59 5.39 -14.02
N ILE A 454 4.47 4.81 -15.22
CA ILE A 454 3.23 4.80 -16.00
C ILE A 454 2.68 3.38 -15.95
N LEU A 455 1.54 3.21 -15.31
CA LEU A 455 0.79 1.96 -15.22
C LEU A 455 -0.27 2.00 -16.31
N LEU A 456 -0.04 1.22 -17.36
CA LEU A 456 -0.86 1.20 -18.57
C LEU A 456 -1.72 -0.07 -18.57
N PRO A 457 -3.06 0.06 -18.53
CA PRO A 457 -3.95 -1.09 -18.65
C PRO A 457 -3.75 -1.83 -19.98
N ARG A 458 -3.98 -3.13 -19.96
CA ARG A 458 -3.76 -4.00 -21.12
C ARG A 458 -4.60 -3.57 -22.32
N LEU A 459 -5.88 -3.27 -22.10
CA LEU A 459 -6.81 -2.82 -23.12
C LEU A 459 -7.28 -1.40 -22.82
N ASN A 460 -7.76 -0.72 -23.86
CA ASN A 460 -8.38 0.59 -23.73
C ASN A 460 -9.86 0.47 -23.38
N LYS A 461 -10.17 -0.05 -22.18
CA LYS A 461 -11.54 -0.13 -21.65
C LYS A 461 -11.56 0.40 -20.22
N ALA A 462 -12.65 1.04 -19.84
CA ALA A 462 -12.84 1.50 -18.46
C ALA A 462 -12.70 0.37 -17.43
N THR A 463 -13.19 -0.83 -17.76
CA THR A 463 -13.07 -2.03 -16.91
C THR A 463 -11.64 -2.49 -16.68
N ASP A 464 -10.75 -2.28 -17.64
CA ASP A 464 -9.33 -2.66 -17.51
C ASP A 464 -8.60 -1.63 -16.65
N LEU A 465 -8.90 -0.34 -16.80
CA LEU A 465 -8.38 0.71 -15.92
C LEU A 465 -8.82 0.48 -14.47
N GLN A 466 -10.11 0.23 -14.26
CA GLN A 466 -10.67 -0.06 -12.95
C GLN A 466 -10.01 -1.29 -12.30
N GLN A 467 -9.72 -2.35 -13.08
CA GLN A 467 -9.00 -3.53 -12.55
C GLN A 467 -7.60 -3.19 -12.06
N VAL A 468 -6.88 -2.29 -12.75
CA VAL A 468 -5.57 -1.82 -12.27
C VAL A 468 -5.77 -1.03 -10.98
N GLU A 469 -6.71 -0.08 -10.96
CA GLU A 469 -7.01 0.74 -9.78
C GLU A 469 -7.40 -0.09 -8.54
N GLU A 470 -8.20 -1.13 -8.71
CA GLU A 470 -8.61 -2.04 -7.62
C GLU A 470 -7.45 -2.88 -7.07
N LYS A 471 -6.42 -3.10 -7.88
CA LYS A 471 -5.23 -3.88 -7.51
C LYS A 471 -4.08 -3.03 -6.98
N MET A 472 -4.16 -1.71 -7.07
CA MET A 472 -3.19 -0.78 -6.48
C MET A 472 -3.30 -0.72 -4.95
N THR A 473 -2.93 -1.83 -4.31
CA THR A 473 -2.68 -1.92 -2.87
C THR A 473 -1.26 -1.46 -2.56
N ASP A 474 -0.99 -1.09 -1.30
CA ASP A 474 0.34 -0.71 -0.84
C ASP A 474 1.38 -1.80 -1.12
N THR A 475 1.02 -3.06 -0.83
CA THR A 475 1.86 -4.23 -1.06
C THR A 475 2.16 -4.41 -2.55
N ALA A 476 1.14 -4.39 -3.41
CA ALA A 476 1.33 -4.58 -4.85
C ALA A 476 2.17 -3.45 -5.49
N VAL A 477 1.98 -2.21 -5.04
CA VAL A 477 2.78 -1.07 -5.50
C VAL A 477 4.22 -1.19 -5.00
N HIS A 478 4.44 -1.56 -3.73
CA HIS A 478 5.78 -1.76 -3.18
C HIS A 478 6.54 -2.86 -3.93
N GLU A 479 5.92 -4.02 -4.13
CA GLU A 479 6.49 -5.13 -4.91
C GLU A 479 6.83 -4.69 -6.33
N MET A 480 5.94 -3.94 -6.99
CA MET A 480 6.20 -3.38 -8.32
C MET A 480 7.41 -2.43 -8.31
N ILE A 481 7.57 -1.58 -7.30
CA ILE A 481 8.73 -0.68 -7.17
C ILE A 481 10.02 -1.49 -7.02
N GLU A 482 10.05 -2.50 -6.15
CA GLU A 482 11.23 -3.35 -5.92
C GLU A 482 11.62 -4.19 -7.14
N GLN A 483 10.63 -4.78 -7.82
CA GLN A 483 10.87 -5.50 -9.08
C GLN A 483 11.43 -4.55 -10.16
N MET A 484 10.92 -3.33 -10.25
CA MET A 484 11.42 -2.32 -11.20
C MET A 484 12.85 -1.85 -10.87
N LYS A 485 13.29 -1.88 -9.61
CA LYS A 485 14.68 -1.56 -9.22
C LYS A 485 15.69 -2.59 -9.74
N THR A 486 15.28 -3.86 -9.85
CA THR A 486 16.14 -4.96 -10.30
C THR A 486 16.02 -5.27 -11.79
N THR A 487 15.01 -4.72 -12.46
CA THR A 487 14.79 -4.91 -13.90
C THR A 487 15.73 -4.04 -14.74
N ALA A 488 16.47 -4.67 -15.65
CA ALA A 488 17.39 -3.97 -16.54
C ALA A 488 16.65 -3.08 -17.57
N PRO A 489 17.13 -1.85 -17.85
CA PRO A 489 16.60 -1.02 -18.92
C PRO A 489 16.76 -1.68 -20.30
N GLN A 490 15.80 -1.44 -21.19
CA GLN A 490 15.80 -1.92 -22.55
C GLN A 490 15.60 -0.76 -23.54
N GLN A 491 16.16 -0.90 -24.73
CA GLN A 491 16.00 0.09 -25.81
C GLN A 491 14.62 -0.09 -26.47
N MET A 492 13.78 0.94 -26.36
CA MET A 492 12.42 0.94 -26.88
C MET A 492 12.08 2.22 -27.64
N GLU A 493 11.14 2.13 -28.58
CA GLU A 493 10.47 3.30 -29.13
C GLU A 493 9.35 3.74 -28.17
N VAL A 494 9.47 4.96 -27.63
CA VAL A 494 8.56 5.49 -26.61
C VAL A 494 7.73 6.63 -27.18
N THR A 495 6.41 6.58 -26.96
CA THR A 495 5.47 7.66 -27.24
C THR A 495 4.58 7.93 -26.03
N LEU A 496 4.69 9.14 -25.45
CA LEU A 496 3.88 9.61 -24.33
C LEU A 496 3.14 10.90 -24.72
N PRO A 497 1.99 11.21 -24.10
CA PRO A 497 1.38 12.52 -24.29
C PRO A 497 2.18 13.53 -23.48
N GLN A 498 2.26 14.76 -23.96
CA GLN A 498 2.70 15.84 -23.09
C GLN A 498 1.56 16.16 -22.12
N ILE A 499 1.82 16.02 -20.82
CA ILE A 499 0.79 16.10 -19.77
C ILE A 499 0.96 17.40 -19.01
N LYS A 500 -0.13 18.13 -18.85
CA LYS A 500 -0.23 19.26 -17.91
C LYS A 500 -1.55 19.15 -17.15
N LEU A 501 -1.46 18.66 -15.93
CA LEU A 501 -2.61 18.49 -15.04
C LEU A 501 -2.59 19.53 -13.93
N GLU A 502 -3.74 20.14 -13.70
CA GLU A 502 -4.03 21.00 -12.56
C GLU A 502 -5.38 20.58 -12.00
N VAL A 503 -5.38 19.93 -10.84
CA VAL A 503 -6.57 19.31 -10.25
C VAL A 503 -6.72 19.76 -8.81
N GLN A 504 -7.95 20.05 -8.42
CA GLN A 504 -8.35 20.43 -7.07
C GLN A 504 -9.47 19.50 -6.61
N PRO A 505 -9.13 18.36 -5.98
CA PRO A 505 -10.12 17.48 -5.37
C PRO A 505 -10.87 18.18 -4.22
N ASP A 506 -12.11 17.75 -3.97
CA ASP A 506 -12.86 18.19 -2.79
C ASP A 506 -12.24 17.57 -1.51
N MET A 507 -11.43 18.37 -0.83
CA MET A 507 -10.74 17.95 0.39
C MET A 507 -11.69 17.77 1.57
N ASN A 508 -12.79 18.51 1.66
CA ASN A 508 -13.73 18.37 2.77
C ASN A 508 -14.43 17.01 2.69
N LEU A 509 -14.85 16.62 1.49
CA LEU A 509 -15.41 15.30 1.24
C LEU A 509 -14.37 14.19 1.48
N LEU A 510 -13.11 14.42 1.08
CA LEU A 510 -12.03 13.47 1.27
C LEU A 510 -11.70 13.24 2.75
N ILE A 511 -11.59 14.31 3.55
CA ILE A 511 -11.36 14.25 5.00
C ILE A 511 -12.48 13.45 5.68
N LYS A 512 -13.74 13.67 5.28
CA LYS A 512 -14.88 12.88 5.78
C LYS A 512 -14.76 11.40 5.39
N LYS A 513 -14.36 11.09 4.16
CA LYS A 513 -14.13 9.71 3.69
C LYS A 513 -12.96 9.01 4.41
N LEU A 514 -11.99 9.78 4.90
CA LEU A 514 -10.91 9.29 5.76
C LEU A 514 -11.36 9.02 7.20
N GLY A 515 -12.64 9.23 7.55
CA GLY A 515 -13.16 9.04 8.90
C GLY A 515 -12.96 10.24 9.82
N LEU A 516 -12.58 11.40 9.28
CA LEU A 516 -12.26 12.61 10.05
C LEU A 516 -13.41 13.62 10.07
N SER A 517 -14.66 13.16 10.02
CA SER A 517 -15.84 14.03 10.06
C SER A 517 -15.91 14.89 11.31
N SER A 518 -15.42 14.37 12.45
CA SER A 518 -15.40 15.09 13.73
C SER A 518 -14.60 16.39 13.70
N LEU A 519 -13.66 16.55 12.74
CA LEU A 519 -12.94 17.81 12.53
C LEU A 519 -13.86 18.98 12.21
N PHE A 520 -15.01 18.74 11.58
CA PHE A 520 -15.97 19.77 11.19
C PHE A 520 -17.07 20.00 12.24
N GLU A 521 -17.10 19.21 13.30
CA GLU A 521 -18.24 19.16 14.23
C GLU A 521 -17.80 19.48 15.66
N SER A 522 -16.88 18.69 16.21
CA SER A 522 -16.47 18.81 17.61
C SER A 522 -15.10 18.16 17.85
N PRO A 523 -14.02 18.61 17.20
CA PRO A 523 -12.72 17.99 17.40
C PRO A 523 -12.06 18.48 18.69
N ASN A 524 -11.23 17.61 19.26
CA ASN A 524 -10.35 17.96 20.37
C ASN A 524 -9.01 18.47 19.82
N LEU A 525 -8.96 19.77 19.52
CA LEU A 525 -7.77 20.49 19.04
C LEU A 525 -7.11 21.35 20.13
N CYS A 526 -7.24 20.96 21.39
CA CYS A 526 -6.85 21.84 22.47
C CYS A 526 -5.34 22.01 22.70
N GLY A 527 -4.53 21.17 22.05
CA GLY A 527 -3.09 21.43 21.94
C GLY A 527 -2.78 22.65 21.09
N LEU A 528 -3.68 23.02 20.17
CA LEU A 528 -3.60 24.21 19.32
C LEU A 528 -4.28 25.41 20.00
N TYR A 529 -5.51 25.28 20.48
CA TYR A 529 -6.28 26.35 21.15
C TYR A 529 -7.12 25.81 22.30
N SER A 530 -6.87 26.27 23.52
CA SER A 530 -7.40 25.65 24.76
C SER A 530 -8.61 26.37 25.38
N GLU A 531 -8.99 27.54 24.88
CA GLU A 531 -10.00 28.39 25.53
C GLU A 531 -11.44 28.02 25.11
N GLU A 532 -11.67 27.70 23.83
CA GLU A 532 -12.98 27.36 23.29
C GLU A 532 -12.93 26.19 22.30
N SER A 533 -14.10 25.65 21.95
CA SER A 533 -14.22 24.63 20.91
C SER A 533 -13.85 25.21 19.55
N LEU A 534 -12.88 24.57 18.88
CA LEU A 534 -12.41 24.94 17.55
C LEU A 534 -12.85 23.88 16.54
N VAL A 535 -13.39 24.30 15.41
CA VAL A 535 -13.70 23.41 14.28
C VAL A 535 -12.84 23.74 13.07
N LEU A 536 -12.62 22.76 12.20
CA LEU A 536 -12.10 22.96 10.87
C LEU A 536 -13.22 23.46 9.96
N ASP A 537 -13.14 24.69 9.47
CA ASP A 537 -14.15 25.26 8.57
C ASP A 537 -13.98 24.78 7.13
N ASP A 538 -12.72 24.72 6.67
CA ASP A 538 -12.42 24.40 5.28
C ASP A 538 -11.02 23.78 5.12
N ALA A 539 -10.89 22.89 4.15
CA ALA A 539 -9.62 22.35 3.71
C ALA A 539 -9.51 22.42 2.19
N ARG A 540 -8.35 22.80 1.66
CA ARG A 540 -8.11 22.90 0.22
C ARG A 540 -6.81 22.22 -0.16
N HIS A 541 -6.88 21.46 -1.25
CA HIS A 541 -5.72 20.84 -1.89
C HIS A 541 -5.74 21.13 -3.38
N LYS A 542 -4.64 21.64 -3.92
CA LYS A 542 -4.47 21.77 -5.36
C LYS A 542 -3.12 21.23 -5.80
N ALA A 543 -3.15 20.34 -6.78
CA ALA A 543 -1.97 19.69 -7.33
C ALA A 543 -1.74 20.14 -8.77
N PHE A 544 -0.49 20.50 -9.08
CA PHE A 544 -0.03 20.81 -10.42
C PHE A 544 1.11 19.88 -10.82
N LEU A 545 0.99 19.23 -11.98
CA LEU A 545 2.04 18.40 -12.56
C LEU A 545 2.16 18.69 -14.05
N ALA A 546 3.37 19.02 -14.49
CA ALA A 546 3.69 19.18 -15.91
C ALA A 546 4.93 18.34 -16.27
N LEU A 547 4.83 17.61 -17.37
CA LEU A 547 5.94 16.85 -17.95
C LEU A 547 6.24 17.42 -19.33
N THR A 548 7.41 18.03 -19.49
CA THR A 548 7.86 18.70 -20.73
C THR A 548 9.03 17.94 -21.35
N GLU A 549 9.49 18.28 -22.55
CA GLU A 549 10.57 17.60 -23.25
C GLU A 549 11.98 17.76 -22.62
N GLN A 550 12.13 18.65 -21.63
CA GLN A 550 13.44 19.02 -21.07
C GLN A 550 14.03 17.95 -20.12
N GLY A 551 15.36 17.85 -20.09
CA GLY A 551 16.09 16.77 -19.42
C GLY A 551 17.61 16.93 -19.44
N VAL A 552 18.35 15.90 -19.03
CA VAL A 552 19.83 15.84 -19.16
C VAL A 552 20.21 15.15 -20.47
N GLU A 553 21.25 15.65 -21.14
CA GLU A 553 21.86 14.93 -22.27
C GLU A 553 22.74 13.80 -21.74
N ALA A 554 22.25 12.56 -21.80
CA ALA A 554 23.11 11.39 -21.69
C ALA A 554 23.78 11.16 -23.06
N GLY A 555 25.11 11.32 -23.09
CA GLY A 555 25.92 11.34 -24.30
C GLY A 555 25.97 10.01 -25.08
N ALA A 556 26.26 10.20 -26.37
CA ALA A 556 26.63 9.22 -27.39
C ALA A 556 25.50 8.33 -27.96
N VAL A 557 24.89 8.78 -29.06
CA VAL A 557 24.32 7.87 -30.06
C VAL A 557 25.02 8.10 -31.40
N THR A 558 25.94 7.20 -31.72
CA THR A 558 26.42 6.98 -33.08
C THR A 558 25.23 6.53 -33.92
N ALA A 559 24.80 7.37 -34.87
CA ALA A 559 23.72 7.05 -35.78
C ALA A 559 24.18 5.99 -36.78
N MET A 560 23.99 4.72 -36.43
CA MET A 560 23.93 3.64 -37.42
C MET A 560 22.47 3.25 -37.63
N SER A 561 21.95 3.60 -38.81
CA SER A 561 20.69 3.09 -39.32
C SER A 561 20.87 1.63 -39.70
N PHE A 562 20.41 0.74 -38.84
CA PHE A 562 20.03 -0.60 -39.23
C PHE A 562 18.56 -0.78 -38.88
N SER A 563 17.78 -1.16 -39.88
CA SER A 563 16.39 -1.59 -39.80
C SER A 563 16.28 -2.80 -38.85
N ARG A 564 16.02 -2.53 -37.57
CA ARG A 564 15.48 -3.50 -36.61
C ARG A 564 14.26 -2.85 -35.97
N SER A 565 13.12 -3.55 -35.99
CA SER A 565 11.92 -3.12 -35.27
C SER A 565 12.23 -3.18 -33.77
N PHE A 566 12.36 -2.02 -33.12
CA PHE A 566 12.49 -1.96 -31.66
C PHE A 566 11.11 -2.22 -31.02
N PRO A 567 11.06 -2.84 -29.83
CA PRO A 567 9.82 -2.94 -29.08
C PRO A 567 9.29 -1.54 -28.71
N THR A 568 7.97 -1.37 -28.67
CA THR A 568 7.32 -0.06 -28.48
C THR A 568 6.66 0.05 -27.11
N PHE A 569 6.68 1.24 -26.52
CA PHE A 569 5.85 1.62 -25.38
C PHE A 569 5.08 2.88 -25.73
N SER A 570 3.74 2.79 -25.74
CA SER A 570 2.87 3.89 -26.16
C SER A 570 1.72 4.10 -25.17
N ALA A 571 1.77 5.22 -24.45
CA ALA A 571 0.76 5.62 -23.46
C ALA A 571 -0.30 6.55 -24.07
N MET A 572 -0.85 6.18 -25.24
CA MET A 572 -1.84 6.95 -26.02
C MET A 572 -3.30 6.58 -25.70
N ARG A 573 -3.56 6.17 -24.46
CA ARG A 573 -4.86 5.75 -23.91
C ARG A 573 -4.86 5.98 -22.40
N PRO A 574 -5.97 5.85 -21.65
CA PRO A 574 -5.99 6.14 -20.24
C PRO A 574 -4.97 5.31 -19.45
N PHE A 575 -4.28 5.96 -18.52
CA PHE A 575 -3.27 5.34 -17.68
C PHE A 575 -3.22 6.00 -16.31
N ILE A 576 -2.57 5.32 -15.37
CA ILE A 576 -2.28 5.83 -14.04
C ILE A 576 -0.81 6.26 -14.03
N LEU A 577 -0.55 7.42 -13.46
CA LEU A 577 0.80 7.91 -13.20
C LEU A 577 1.09 7.84 -11.69
N LEU A 578 2.28 7.38 -11.37
CA LEU A 578 2.82 7.37 -10.02
C LEU A 578 4.20 8.03 -10.08
N LEU A 579 4.29 9.24 -9.54
CA LEU A 579 5.56 9.93 -9.35
C LEU A 579 6.13 9.52 -7.99
N TRP A 580 7.30 8.90 -8.00
CA TRP A 580 7.94 8.31 -6.82
C TRP A 580 9.25 9.02 -6.51
N SER A 581 9.55 9.25 -5.24
CA SER A 581 10.89 9.67 -4.82
C SER A 581 11.76 8.43 -4.65
N ASP A 582 12.79 8.28 -5.48
CA ASP A 582 13.77 7.20 -5.33
C ASP A 582 14.62 7.42 -4.04
N GLN A 583 14.84 8.67 -3.62
CA GLN A 583 15.61 9.01 -2.42
C GLN A 583 14.85 8.77 -1.11
N ALA A 584 13.56 9.11 -1.08
CA ALA A 584 12.72 9.01 0.10
C ALA A 584 11.86 7.74 0.13
N ASN A 585 11.81 7.00 -0.97
CA ASN A 585 11.02 5.78 -1.17
C ASN A 585 9.54 5.97 -0.81
N VAL A 586 8.94 7.08 -1.28
CA VAL A 586 7.53 7.41 -1.07
C VAL A 586 6.88 7.95 -2.34
N PRO A 587 5.55 7.81 -2.49
CA PRO A 587 4.79 8.43 -3.56
C PRO A 587 4.68 9.95 -3.37
N LEU A 588 5.12 10.71 -4.38
CA LEU A 588 5.01 12.17 -4.41
C LEU A 588 3.68 12.63 -5.01
N PHE A 589 3.29 12.02 -6.13
CA PHE A 589 2.00 12.26 -6.79
C PHE A 589 1.43 10.96 -7.32
N ILE A 590 0.12 10.87 -7.28
CA ILE A 590 -0.65 9.85 -7.97
C ILE A 590 -1.68 10.56 -8.83
N GLY A 591 -1.84 10.08 -10.06
CA GLY A 591 -2.81 10.64 -10.96
C GLY A 591 -3.35 9.63 -11.94
N ARG A 592 -4.45 10.00 -12.57
CA ARG A 592 -5.08 9.24 -13.65
C ARG A 592 -5.30 10.20 -14.80
N VAL A 593 -4.85 9.81 -15.97
CA VAL A 593 -5.04 10.56 -17.21
C VAL A 593 -6.10 9.84 -18.02
N THR A 594 -7.26 10.48 -18.18
CA THR A 594 -8.33 10.07 -19.08
C THR A 594 -8.47 11.02 -20.26
N ASP A 595 -7.98 12.26 -20.12
CA ASP A 595 -7.93 13.30 -21.14
C ASP A 595 -6.71 14.23 -20.87
N PRO A 596 -5.58 14.09 -21.59
CA PRO A 596 -4.26 14.65 -21.21
C PRO A 596 -4.06 16.16 -21.38
#